data_AF-A0A358MBS8-F1
#
_entry.id   AF-A0A358MBS8-F1
#
_cell.length_a   1.000
_cell.length_b   1.000
_cell.length_c   1.000
_cell.angle_alpha   90.00
_cell.angle_beta   90.00
_cell.angle_gamma   90.00
#
_symmetry.space_group_name_H-M   'P 1'
#
loop_
_entity.id
_entity.type
_entity.pdbx_description
1 polymer ?
#
loop_
_entity_poly.entity_id
_entity_poly.type
_entity_poly.pdbx_seq_one_letter_code
_entity_poly.pdbx_strand_id
1 'polypeptide(L)'
;MRPIRTADDEELTRQRRSGWRTIRRVSPYLWPKEPELAWVRGRVIWSMVILVLAKLITVATPAFYKWAVDALNPQTPVEYLGLGAVGLTVAYGMARMLSNGFQQLRDAVFAAVGQRALRMLALETFQHIHRLSMRYHLTRKTGGLSRIIERGVKGVDFLLRFLLFSLGPLVLELVMVAAIFFFLFDARYLAVIVITIAIYVWFTFKVTEWRVKLRREMNDQDTDANQKAIDSLLNFETVKYFSAERREAARYDVAMARYEKAALMTSYSLAFLNFGQAFLITLGLILVMIMAAIGVQQGLLTVGDFVMVNAYMIQITMPLNFLGTVYREIRQALVDMGEMFDLLEQPAEVVDRESAQPLAVKGGRVTMEDVTFAYDAARPILKGVSLAVEPGQTLAIVGPSGSGKSTIGRLLFRFYDVTGGAMRIDGQDLRDVTQVSLHESIGVVPQDTVLFNDTVAYNIGYGRTGSTQEEIETAAKAE
;
A
#
# COMPACT_ATOMS: atom_id res chain seq x y z
N MET A 1 -31.96 25.18 -6.77
CA MET A 1 -30.52 25.10 -7.10
C MET A 1 -29.92 23.88 -6.44
N ARG A 2 -29.53 22.85 -7.21
CA ARG A 2 -28.73 21.73 -6.69
C ARG A 2 -27.27 22.18 -6.64
N PRO A 3 -26.51 21.91 -5.57
CA PRO A 3 -25.12 22.32 -5.51
C PRO A 3 -24.31 21.51 -6.54
N ILE A 4 -23.54 22.23 -7.36
CA ILE A 4 -22.59 21.67 -8.31
C ILE A 4 -21.47 21.02 -7.48
N ARG A 5 -21.42 19.69 -7.44
CA ARG A 5 -20.28 18.95 -6.87
C ARG A 5 -19.09 19.15 -7.81
N THR A 6 -17.94 19.55 -7.27
CA THR A 6 -16.70 19.69 -8.04
C THR A 6 -16.09 18.31 -8.31
N ALA A 7 -15.21 18.19 -9.32
CA ALA A 7 -14.53 16.93 -9.65
C ALA A 7 -13.75 16.34 -8.45
N ASP A 8 -13.24 17.20 -7.55
CA ASP A 8 -12.61 16.79 -6.30
C ASP A 8 -13.57 16.07 -5.34
N ASP A 9 -14.85 16.45 -5.28
CA ASP A 9 -15.86 15.82 -4.42
C ASP A 9 -16.25 14.42 -4.92
N GLU A 10 -16.31 14.21 -6.24
CA GLU A 10 -16.55 12.89 -6.82
C GLU A 10 -15.36 11.95 -6.61
N GLU A 11 -14.14 12.46 -6.73
CA GLU A 11 -12.92 11.70 -6.48
C GLU A 11 -12.78 11.34 -5.00
N LEU A 12 -13.07 12.27 -4.08
CA LEU A 12 -13.17 12.03 -2.64
C LEU A 12 -14.22 10.96 -2.28
N THR A 13 -15.37 10.97 -2.96
CA THR A 13 -16.45 10.01 -2.72
C THR A 13 -16.12 8.62 -3.28
N ARG A 14 -15.43 8.54 -4.44
CA ARG A 14 -14.86 7.30 -4.99
C ARG A 14 -13.78 6.74 -4.05
N GLN A 15 -12.88 7.59 -3.55
CA GLN A 15 -11.82 7.22 -2.61
C GLN A 15 -12.39 6.72 -1.25
N ARG A 16 -13.45 7.34 -0.71
CA ARG A 16 -14.11 6.90 0.52
C ARG A 16 -14.83 5.54 0.38
N ARG A 17 -15.53 5.31 -0.74
CA ARG A 17 -16.15 4.00 -1.03
C ARG A 17 -15.09 2.91 -1.26
N SER A 18 -13.95 3.29 -1.85
CA SER A 18 -12.78 2.41 -2.02
C SER A 18 -12.17 2.02 -0.66
N GLY A 19 -11.93 2.97 0.26
CA GLY A 19 -11.22 2.68 1.52
C GLY A 19 -11.91 1.68 2.45
N TRP A 20 -13.23 1.77 2.65
CA TRP A 20 -13.95 0.80 3.49
C TRP A 20 -14.04 -0.58 2.84
N ARG A 21 -14.23 -0.64 1.52
CA ARG A 21 -14.19 -1.89 0.75
C ARG A 21 -12.82 -2.55 0.88
N THR A 22 -11.76 -1.77 0.84
CA THR A 22 -10.38 -2.27 0.98
C THR A 22 -10.09 -2.79 2.38
N ILE A 23 -10.42 -2.04 3.44
CA ILE A 23 -10.24 -2.52 4.82
C ILE A 23 -11.00 -3.84 5.04
N ARG A 24 -12.23 -3.95 4.50
CA ARG A 24 -13.03 -5.18 4.60
C ARG A 24 -12.37 -6.34 3.86
N ARG A 25 -11.72 -6.10 2.73
CA ARG A 25 -10.98 -7.14 1.97
C ARG A 25 -9.69 -7.58 2.65
N VAL A 26 -9.05 -6.69 3.40
CA VAL A 26 -7.83 -7.04 4.13
C VAL A 26 -8.13 -7.73 5.47
N SER A 27 -9.31 -7.51 6.05
CA SER A 27 -9.70 -8.10 7.33
C SER A 27 -9.56 -9.63 7.45
N PRO A 28 -9.83 -10.46 6.43
CA PRO A 28 -9.65 -11.92 6.52
C PRO A 28 -8.19 -12.33 6.74
N TYR A 29 -7.22 -11.53 6.24
CA TYR A 29 -5.80 -11.84 6.43
C TYR A 29 -5.32 -11.53 7.86
N LEU A 30 -5.93 -10.53 8.52
CA LEU A 30 -5.70 -10.20 9.93
C LEU A 30 -6.47 -11.11 10.88
N TRP A 31 -7.65 -11.57 10.48
CA TRP A 31 -8.54 -12.41 11.26
C TRP A 31 -8.92 -13.67 10.49
N PRO A 32 -7.97 -14.62 10.33
CA PRO A 32 -8.23 -15.88 9.66
C PRO A 32 -9.31 -16.70 10.39
N LYS A 33 -10.19 -17.34 9.63
CA LYS A 33 -11.28 -18.17 10.18
C LYS A 33 -10.82 -19.59 10.48
N GLU A 34 -9.70 -20.02 9.90
CA GLU A 34 -9.20 -21.39 10.01
C GLU A 34 -8.75 -21.69 11.46
N PRO A 35 -9.11 -22.87 12.02
CA PRO A 35 -8.72 -23.25 13.37
C PRO A 35 -7.20 -23.29 13.60
N GLU A 36 -6.45 -23.76 12.60
CA GLU A 36 -4.98 -23.86 12.63
C GLU A 36 -4.28 -22.49 12.80
N LEU A 37 -5.01 -21.41 12.46
CA LEU A 37 -4.52 -20.04 12.54
C LEU A 37 -5.04 -19.30 13.79
N ALA A 38 -5.51 -20.03 14.80
CA ALA A 38 -5.93 -19.45 16.08
C ALA A 38 -4.85 -18.58 16.75
N TRP A 39 -3.56 -18.91 16.56
CA TRP A 39 -2.44 -18.11 17.08
C TRP A 39 -2.45 -16.67 16.54
N VAL A 40 -2.90 -16.45 15.30
CA VAL A 40 -3.00 -15.12 14.68
C VAL A 40 -4.04 -14.29 15.43
N ARG A 41 -5.23 -14.86 15.62
CA ARG A 41 -6.33 -14.23 16.37
C ARG A 41 -5.91 -13.94 17.82
N GLY A 42 -5.23 -14.90 18.46
CA GLY A 42 -4.68 -14.72 19.80
C GLY A 42 -3.72 -13.53 19.89
N ARG A 43 -2.78 -13.39 18.96
CA ARG A 43 -1.85 -12.24 18.91
C ARG A 43 -2.56 -10.92 18.64
N VAL A 44 -3.58 -10.91 17.78
CA VAL A 44 -4.40 -9.70 17.56
C VAL A 44 -5.09 -9.29 18.87
N ILE A 45 -5.76 -10.23 19.55
CA ILE A 45 -6.42 -9.94 20.83
C ILE A 45 -5.42 -9.41 21.85
N TRP A 46 -4.28 -10.09 22.04
CA TRP A 46 -3.24 -9.65 22.97
C TRP A 46 -2.68 -8.27 22.62
N SER A 47 -2.46 -7.98 21.34
CA SER A 47 -2.02 -6.64 20.91
C SER A 47 -3.07 -5.57 21.25
N MET A 48 -4.37 -5.85 21.09
CA MET A 48 -5.44 -4.92 21.44
C MET A 48 -5.57 -4.73 22.95
N VAL A 49 -5.41 -5.78 23.75
CA VAL A 49 -5.38 -5.67 25.22
C VAL A 49 -4.19 -4.84 25.67
N ILE A 50 -2.99 -5.11 25.16
CA ILE A 50 -1.78 -4.34 25.47
C ILE A 50 -1.93 -2.89 25.03
N LEU A 51 -2.56 -2.62 23.88
CA LEU A 51 -2.86 -1.28 23.40
C LEU A 51 -3.72 -0.50 24.41
N VAL A 52 -4.81 -1.11 24.87
CA VAL A 52 -5.73 -0.47 25.83
C VAL A 52 -5.01 -0.23 27.15
N LEU A 53 -4.28 -1.22 27.67
CA LEU A 53 -3.47 -1.08 28.89
C LEU A 53 -2.43 0.04 28.76
N ALA A 54 -1.70 0.09 27.64
CA ALA A 54 -0.74 1.14 27.36
C ALA A 54 -1.40 2.51 27.43
N LYS A 55 -2.56 2.68 26.77
CA LYS A 55 -3.28 3.96 26.73
C LYS A 55 -3.90 4.36 28.06
N LEU A 56 -4.40 3.40 28.85
CA LEU A 56 -4.83 3.67 30.23
C LEU A 56 -3.66 4.21 31.07
N ILE A 57 -2.47 3.62 30.96
CA ILE A 57 -1.26 4.10 31.65
C ILE A 57 -0.85 5.48 31.12
N THR A 58 -0.85 5.68 29.79
CA THR A 58 -0.48 6.97 29.19
C THR A 58 -1.41 8.08 29.69
N VAL A 59 -2.71 7.83 29.74
CA VAL A 59 -3.71 8.80 30.20
C VAL A 59 -3.65 8.99 31.72
N ALA A 60 -3.31 7.98 32.52
CA ALA A 60 -3.11 8.15 33.96
C ALA A 60 -1.81 8.91 34.32
N THR A 61 -0.83 8.95 33.42
CA THR A 61 0.52 9.49 33.69
C THR A 61 0.50 10.95 34.17
N PRO A 62 -0.25 11.89 33.56
CA PRO A 62 -0.39 13.26 34.06
C PRO A 62 -0.96 13.38 35.48
N ALA A 63 -1.79 12.43 35.93
CA ALA A 63 -2.34 12.45 37.29
C ALA A 63 -1.26 12.16 38.35
N PHE A 64 -0.32 11.24 38.07
CA PHE A 64 0.84 11.04 38.93
C PHE A 64 1.71 12.30 39.03
N TYR A 65 1.83 13.04 37.92
CA TYR A 65 2.57 14.29 37.93
C TYR A 65 1.84 15.37 38.76
N LYS A 66 0.51 15.48 38.62
CA LYS A 66 -0.33 16.32 39.49
C LYS A 66 -0.09 16.01 40.97
N TRP A 67 -0.22 14.74 41.37
CA TRP A 67 -0.10 14.34 42.77
C TRP A 67 1.31 14.59 43.32
N ALA A 68 2.35 14.39 42.50
CA ALA A 68 3.72 14.70 42.90
C ALA A 68 3.90 16.20 43.21
N VAL A 69 3.30 17.07 42.40
CA VAL A 69 3.34 18.53 42.59
C VAL A 69 2.51 18.94 43.81
N ASP A 70 1.32 18.38 43.99
CA ASP A 70 0.48 18.68 45.16
C ASP A 70 1.15 18.25 46.47
N ALA A 71 1.86 17.12 46.47
CA ALA A 71 2.62 16.63 47.62
C ALA A 71 3.86 17.49 47.97
N LEU A 72 4.29 18.40 47.09
CA LEU A 72 5.34 19.38 47.41
C LEU A 72 4.80 20.61 48.14
N ASN A 73 3.48 20.80 48.20
CA ASN A 73 2.88 21.92 48.89
C ASN A 73 2.80 21.63 50.41
N PRO A 74 3.51 22.39 51.27
CA PRO A 74 3.56 22.14 52.72
C PRO A 74 2.20 22.24 53.43
N GLN A 75 1.22 22.92 52.83
CA GLN A 75 -0.13 23.11 53.38
C GLN A 75 -1.09 21.96 53.06
N THR A 76 -0.70 21.02 52.19
CA THR A 76 -1.49 19.85 51.79
C THR A 76 -0.64 18.60 52.01
N PRO A 77 -0.50 18.10 53.26
CA PRO A 77 0.13 16.81 53.51
C PRO A 77 -0.80 15.72 53.00
N VAL A 78 -0.68 15.38 51.72
CA VAL A 78 -1.45 14.29 51.13
C VAL A 78 -0.52 13.12 50.83
N GLU A 79 -0.60 12.10 51.67
CA GLU A 79 -0.02 10.78 51.40
C GLU A 79 -0.85 10.07 50.33
N TYR A 80 -0.75 10.51 49.08
CA TYR A 80 -1.32 9.74 47.97
C TYR A 80 -0.52 8.43 47.84
N LEU A 81 -1.19 7.28 48.02
CA LEU A 81 -0.59 5.93 47.97
C LEU A 81 0.52 5.66 49.00
N GLY A 82 0.61 6.45 50.08
CA GLY A 82 1.70 6.33 51.06
C GLY A 82 3.08 6.76 50.52
N LEU A 83 3.11 7.43 49.36
CA LEU A 83 4.31 7.93 48.72
C LEU A 83 4.38 9.45 48.85
N GLY A 84 5.50 9.97 49.35
CA GLY A 84 5.80 11.41 49.28
C GLY A 84 6.08 11.86 47.84
N ALA A 85 6.32 13.17 47.64
CA ALA A 85 6.57 13.76 46.32
C ALA A 85 7.65 13.03 45.49
N VAL A 86 8.72 12.54 46.13
CA VAL A 86 9.77 11.74 45.48
C VAL A 86 9.22 10.43 44.93
N GLY A 87 8.42 9.70 45.71
CA GLY A 87 7.83 8.43 45.30
C GLY A 87 6.83 8.59 44.16
N LEU A 88 6.01 9.64 44.19
CA LEU A 88 5.08 9.98 43.10
C LEU A 88 5.80 10.41 41.82
N THR A 89 6.94 11.10 41.94
CA THR A 89 7.79 11.46 40.80
C THR A 89 8.41 10.21 40.16
N VAL A 90 8.87 9.25 40.96
CA VAL A 90 9.32 7.94 40.47
C VAL A 90 8.16 7.20 39.80
N ALA A 91 6.96 7.20 40.39
CA ALA A 91 5.78 6.58 39.81
C ALA A 91 5.41 7.20 38.45
N TYR A 92 5.48 8.53 38.30
CA TYR A 92 5.32 9.22 37.01
C TYR A 92 6.35 8.75 35.98
N GLY A 93 7.63 8.69 36.35
CA GLY A 93 8.70 8.21 35.46
C GLY A 93 8.49 6.75 35.04
N MET A 94 8.12 5.89 35.98
CA MET A 94 7.81 4.48 35.73
C MET A 94 6.57 4.30 34.87
N ALA A 95 5.50 5.07 35.10
CA ALA A 95 4.30 5.05 34.26
C ALA A 95 4.62 5.41 32.81
N ARG A 96 5.45 6.45 32.61
CA ARG A 96 5.93 6.84 31.26
C ARG A 96 6.75 5.72 30.60
N MET A 97 7.66 5.11 31.35
CA MET A 97 8.47 3.97 30.86
C MET A 97 7.59 2.76 30.51
N LEU A 98 6.64 2.40 31.37
CA LEU A 98 5.71 1.30 31.16
C LEU A 98 4.79 1.55 29.97
N SER A 99 4.24 2.76 29.83
CA SER A 99 3.44 3.16 28.67
C SER A 99 4.21 2.93 27.37
N ASN A 100 5.46 3.40 27.30
CA ASN A 100 6.32 3.16 26.13
C ASN A 100 6.63 1.67 25.93
N GLY A 101 6.95 0.95 27.02
CA GLY A 101 7.23 -0.48 26.98
C GLY A 101 6.06 -1.30 26.45
N PHE A 102 4.83 -1.02 26.90
CA PHE A 102 3.62 -1.68 26.39
C PHE A 102 3.32 -1.30 24.94
N GLN A 103 3.57 -0.07 24.51
CA GLN A 103 3.45 0.30 23.09
C GLN A 103 4.41 -0.52 22.22
N GLN A 104 5.68 -0.66 22.63
CA GLN A 104 6.66 -1.48 21.92
C GLN A 104 6.30 -2.97 21.95
N LEU A 105 5.83 -3.48 23.10
CA LEU A 105 5.41 -4.87 23.25
C LEU A 105 4.23 -5.20 22.34
N ARG A 106 3.22 -4.32 22.27
CA ARG A 106 2.09 -4.44 21.33
C ARG A 106 2.60 -4.57 19.90
N ASP A 107 3.50 -3.67 19.49
CA ASP A 107 4.00 -3.61 18.12
C ASP A 107 4.80 -4.89 17.78
N ALA A 108 5.60 -5.39 18.72
CA ALA A 108 6.33 -6.65 18.60
C ALA A 108 5.41 -7.87 18.51
N VAL A 109 4.38 -7.95 19.36
CA VAL A 109 3.38 -9.05 19.34
C VAL A 109 2.65 -9.08 17.99
N PHE A 110 2.27 -7.91 17.47
CA PHE A 110 1.54 -7.80 16.20
C PHE A 110 2.43 -7.98 14.97
N ALA A 111 3.74 -7.72 15.04
CA ALA A 111 4.62 -7.73 13.87
C ALA A 111 4.50 -9.02 13.04
N ALA A 112 4.40 -10.19 13.68
CA ALA A 112 4.19 -11.46 13.00
C ALA A 112 2.84 -11.58 12.27
N VAL A 113 1.78 -10.98 12.83
CA VAL A 113 0.45 -10.93 12.19
C VAL A 113 0.51 -10.07 10.93
N GLY A 114 1.09 -8.86 11.04
CA GLY A 114 1.25 -7.95 9.91
C GLY A 114 2.09 -8.55 8.78
N GLN A 115 3.26 -9.11 9.10
CA GLN A 115 4.14 -9.73 8.10
C GLN A 115 3.51 -10.97 7.43
N ARG A 116 2.74 -11.78 8.19
CA ARG A 116 1.99 -12.90 7.60
C ARG A 116 0.93 -12.39 6.63
N ALA A 117 0.13 -11.40 7.02
CA ALA A 117 -0.90 -10.83 6.15
C ALA A 117 -0.27 -10.28 4.85
N LEU A 118 0.87 -9.60 4.96
CA LEU A 118 1.63 -9.10 3.83
C LEU A 118 2.08 -10.21 2.88
N ARG A 119 2.68 -11.27 3.44
CA ARG A 119 3.15 -12.44 2.67
C ARG A 119 2.01 -13.11 1.91
N MET A 120 0.88 -13.33 2.57
CA MET A 120 -0.29 -13.98 1.97
C MET A 120 -0.87 -13.15 0.83
N LEU A 121 -1.03 -11.84 1.04
CA LEU A 121 -1.54 -10.93 0.03
C LEU A 121 -0.61 -10.84 -1.19
N ALA A 122 0.71 -10.75 -0.95
CA ALA A 122 1.70 -10.73 -2.01
C ALA A 122 1.67 -12.04 -2.82
N LEU A 123 1.57 -13.19 -2.15
CA LEU A 123 1.48 -14.50 -2.80
C LEU A 123 0.20 -14.63 -3.63
N GLU A 124 -0.95 -14.25 -3.08
CA GLU A 124 -2.23 -14.31 -3.78
C GLU A 124 -2.22 -13.40 -5.02
N THR A 125 -1.69 -12.19 -4.89
CA THR A 125 -1.54 -11.25 -6.01
C THR A 125 -0.62 -11.83 -7.09
N PHE A 126 0.50 -12.42 -6.69
CA PHE A 126 1.44 -13.06 -7.62
C PHE A 126 0.80 -14.24 -8.36
N GLN A 127 0.08 -15.11 -7.64
CA GLN A 127 -0.64 -16.24 -8.22
C GLN A 127 -1.75 -15.79 -9.18
N HIS A 128 -2.49 -14.75 -8.81
CA HIS A 128 -3.55 -14.20 -9.65
C HIS A 128 -2.97 -13.63 -10.95
N ILE A 129 -1.84 -12.91 -10.91
CA ILE A 129 -1.20 -12.39 -12.12
C ILE A 129 -0.85 -13.50 -13.09
N HIS A 130 -0.31 -14.64 -12.61
CA HIS A 130 0.00 -15.78 -13.49
C HIS A 130 -1.24 -16.39 -14.14
N ARG A 131 -2.43 -16.18 -13.58
CA ARG A 131 -3.71 -16.63 -14.14
C ARG A 131 -4.34 -15.63 -15.11
N LEU A 132 -3.84 -14.39 -15.17
CA LEU A 132 -4.36 -13.40 -16.12
C LEU A 132 -3.94 -13.76 -17.55
N SER A 133 -4.77 -13.35 -18.52
CA SER A 133 -4.57 -13.76 -19.90
C SER A 133 -3.26 -13.22 -20.49
N MET A 134 -2.76 -13.90 -21.53
CA MET A 134 -1.57 -13.45 -22.24
C MET A 134 -1.77 -12.05 -22.85
N ARG A 135 -3.01 -11.69 -23.23
CA ARG A 135 -3.36 -10.33 -23.69
C ARG A 135 -3.05 -9.28 -22.63
N TYR A 136 -3.39 -9.58 -21.38
CA TYR A 136 -3.11 -8.69 -20.25
C TYR A 136 -1.60 -8.49 -20.07
N HIS A 137 -0.81 -9.54 -20.22
CA HIS A 137 0.65 -9.48 -20.08
C HIS A 137 1.34 -8.76 -21.23
N LEU A 138 0.87 -8.91 -22.47
CA LEU A 138 1.45 -8.24 -23.64
C LEU A 138 1.15 -6.74 -23.70
N THR A 139 0.00 -6.31 -23.16
CA THR A 139 -0.42 -4.90 -23.16
C THR A 139 0.18 -4.09 -22.02
N ARG A 140 0.70 -4.75 -20.98
CA ARG A 140 1.28 -4.11 -19.80
C ARG A 140 2.80 -4.28 -19.79
N LYS A 141 3.53 -3.19 -19.54
CA LYS A 141 4.96 -3.29 -19.24
C LYS A 141 5.13 -4.09 -17.94
N THR A 142 5.89 -5.19 -17.96
CA THR A 142 6.14 -6.07 -16.80
C THR A 142 6.62 -5.29 -15.57
N GLY A 143 7.43 -4.24 -15.75
CA GLY A 143 7.86 -3.34 -14.66
C GLY A 143 6.72 -2.55 -14.01
N GLY A 144 5.66 -2.22 -14.75
CA GLY A 144 4.46 -1.58 -14.21
C GLY A 144 3.64 -2.52 -13.32
N LEU A 145 3.51 -3.79 -13.71
CA LEU A 145 2.82 -4.81 -12.90
C LEU A 145 3.56 -5.09 -11.59
N SER A 146 4.88 -5.30 -11.65
CA SER A 146 5.70 -5.47 -10.44
C SER A 146 5.55 -4.30 -9.47
N ARG A 147 5.54 -3.07 -9.99
CA ARG A 147 5.35 -1.86 -9.19
C ARG A 147 3.94 -1.73 -8.59
N ILE A 148 2.90 -2.25 -9.24
CA ILE A 148 1.54 -2.30 -8.68
C ILE A 148 1.50 -3.27 -7.49
N ILE A 149 2.12 -4.44 -7.61
CA ILE A 149 2.22 -5.42 -6.51
C ILE A 149 2.97 -4.78 -5.33
N GLU A 150 4.18 -4.29 -5.58
CA GLU A 150 5.04 -3.78 -4.51
C GLU A 150 4.38 -2.62 -3.76
N ARG A 151 3.83 -1.64 -4.48
CA ARG A 151 3.16 -0.49 -3.88
C ARG A 151 1.85 -0.88 -3.21
N GLY A 152 1.05 -1.74 -3.82
CA GLY A 152 -0.21 -2.20 -3.24
C GLY A 152 0.00 -2.93 -1.91
N VAL A 153 0.95 -3.86 -1.89
CA VAL A 153 1.35 -4.63 -0.71
C VAL A 153 1.88 -3.70 0.40
N LYS A 154 2.78 -2.77 0.07
CA LYS A 154 3.27 -1.75 1.03
C LYS A 154 2.16 -0.81 1.52
N GLY A 155 1.23 -0.43 0.64
CA GLY A 155 0.07 0.40 0.97
C GLY A 155 -0.85 -0.29 1.98
N VAL A 156 -1.09 -1.60 1.82
CA VAL A 156 -1.83 -2.40 2.80
C VAL A 156 -1.11 -2.43 4.15
N ASP A 157 0.19 -2.73 4.19
CA ASP A 157 0.96 -2.76 5.44
C ASP A 157 0.88 -1.42 6.19
N PHE A 158 1.11 -0.32 5.46
CA PHE A 158 1.04 1.02 6.01
C PHE A 158 -0.34 1.29 6.61
N LEU A 159 -1.42 1.09 5.86
CA LEU A 159 -2.76 1.43 6.33
C LEU A 159 -3.20 0.60 7.53
N LEU A 160 -2.92 -0.70 7.53
CA LEU A 160 -3.29 -1.56 8.66
C LEU A 160 -2.56 -1.15 9.94
N ARG A 161 -1.23 -0.99 9.86
CA ARG A 161 -0.42 -0.56 11.00
C ARG A 161 -0.85 0.82 11.47
N PHE A 162 -1.06 1.74 10.53
CA PHE A 162 -1.42 3.10 10.86
C PHE A 162 -2.80 3.18 11.54
N LEU A 163 -3.81 2.50 11.00
CA LEU A 163 -5.15 2.48 11.60
C LEU A 163 -5.15 1.87 13.00
N LEU A 164 -4.43 0.75 13.20
CA LEU A 164 -4.42 0.03 14.47
C LEU A 164 -3.49 0.64 15.53
N PHE A 165 -2.36 1.25 15.12
CA PHE A 165 -1.29 1.67 16.04
C PHE A 165 -1.09 3.17 16.16
N SER A 166 -1.68 3.95 15.25
CA SER A 166 -1.62 5.40 15.29
C SER A 166 -3.02 6.00 15.42
N LEU A 167 -3.91 5.79 14.46
CA LEU A 167 -5.22 6.45 14.44
C LEU A 167 -6.17 5.95 15.53
N GLY A 168 -6.36 4.63 15.64
CA GLY A 168 -7.22 4.04 16.66
C GLY A 168 -6.82 4.42 18.09
N PRO A 169 -5.53 4.25 18.47
CA PRO A 169 -5.05 4.66 19.78
C PRO A 169 -5.14 6.17 20.03
N LEU A 170 -4.95 7.00 18.99
CA LEU A 170 -5.13 8.45 19.09
C LEU A 170 -6.58 8.82 19.38
N VAL A 171 -7.53 8.24 18.65
CA VAL A 171 -8.97 8.49 18.89
C VAL A 171 -9.37 8.03 20.29
N LEU A 172 -8.91 6.85 20.72
CA LEU A 172 -9.15 6.34 22.07
C LEU A 172 -8.57 7.29 23.13
N GLU A 173 -7.34 7.75 22.95
CA GLU A 173 -6.68 8.71 23.83
C GLU A 173 -7.42 10.05 23.91
N LEU A 174 -7.83 10.62 22.78
CA LEU A 174 -8.63 11.85 22.74
C LEU A 174 -9.97 11.68 23.46
N VAL A 175 -10.65 10.55 23.29
CA VAL A 175 -11.92 10.26 23.99
C VAL A 175 -11.71 10.14 25.50
N MET A 176 -10.65 9.44 25.94
CA MET A 176 -10.35 9.31 27.38
C MET A 176 -9.96 10.65 27.99
N VAL A 177 -9.13 11.45 27.32
CA VAL A 177 -8.75 12.79 27.81
C VAL A 177 -9.98 13.70 27.83
N ALA A 178 -10.84 13.67 26.80
CA ALA A 178 -12.08 14.44 26.79
C ALA A 178 -13.00 14.07 27.97
N ALA A 179 -13.14 12.78 28.29
CA ALA A 179 -13.89 12.32 29.45
C ALA A 179 -13.28 12.86 30.76
N ILE A 180 -11.95 12.79 30.92
CA ILE A 180 -11.23 13.34 32.08
C ILE A 180 -11.51 14.83 32.24
N PHE A 181 -11.39 15.63 31.16
CA PHE A 181 -11.65 17.07 31.23
C PHE A 181 -13.12 17.39 31.57
N PHE A 182 -14.06 16.60 31.05
CA PHE A 182 -15.48 16.78 31.35
C PHE A 182 -15.82 16.47 32.81
N PHE A 183 -15.27 15.40 33.38
CA PHE A 183 -15.62 14.94 34.74
C PHE A 183 -14.78 15.56 35.86
N LEU A 184 -13.49 15.86 35.63
CA LEU A 184 -12.57 16.35 36.68
C LEU A 184 -12.41 17.87 36.72
N PHE A 185 -12.69 18.58 35.62
CA PHE A 185 -12.56 20.04 35.57
C PHE A 185 -13.95 20.67 35.36
N ASP A 186 -14.26 21.06 34.13
CA ASP A 186 -15.51 21.70 33.74
C ASP A 186 -15.65 21.63 32.21
N ALA A 187 -16.88 21.60 31.70
CA ALA A 187 -17.18 21.56 30.26
C ALA A 187 -16.54 22.73 29.47
N ARG A 188 -16.24 23.86 30.11
CA ARG A 188 -15.54 25.00 29.50
C ARG A 188 -14.11 24.65 29.09
N TYR A 189 -13.38 23.88 29.89
CA TYR A 189 -12.03 23.44 29.52
C TYR A 189 -12.07 22.54 28.29
N LEU A 190 -12.99 21.59 28.28
CA LEU A 190 -13.22 20.71 27.13
C LEU A 190 -13.59 21.52 25.88
N ALA A 191 -14.46 22.53 26.00
CA ALA A 191 -14.85 23.38 24.89
C ALA A 191 -13.65 24.11 24.26
N VAL A 192 -12.78 24.72 25.07
CA VAL A 192 -11.57 25.40 24.56
C VAL A 192 -10.64 24.42 23.86
N ILE A 193 -10.44 23.22 24.41
CA ILE A 193 -9.62 22.17 23.79
C ILE A 193 -10.20 21.72 22.46
N VAL A 194 -11.50 21.39 22.41
CA VAL A 194 -12.18 20.95 21.19
C VAL A 194 -12.14 22.02 20.11
N ILE A 195 -12.39 23.29 20.47
CA ILE A 195 -12.32 24.42 19.52
C ILE A 195 -10.89 24.59 19.00
N THR A 196 -9.88 24.55 19.88
CA THR A 196 -8.46 24.65 19.49
C THR A 196 -8.09 23.55 18.50
N ILE A 197 -8.44 22.29 18.82
CA ILE A 197 -8.16 21.14 17.96
C ILE A 197 -8.92 21.26 16.63
N ALA A 198 -10.19 21.68 16.65
CA ALA A 198 -10.98 21.84 15.45
C ALA A 198 -10.37 22.90 14.50
N ILE A 199 -9.95 24.05 15.04
CA ILE A 199 -9.27 25.11 14.27
C ILE A 199 -7.92 24.61 13.74
N TYR A 200 -7.14 23.91 14.57
CA TYR A 200 -5.86 23.31 14.19
C TYR A 200 -6.03 22.32 13.02
N VAL A 201 -6.99 21.41 13.13
CA VAL A 201 -7.26 20.38 12.13
C VAL A 201 -7.72 21.04 10.83
N TRP A 202 -8.66 22.00 10.91
CA TRP A 202 -9.14 22.75 9.75
C TRP A 202 -8.00 23.51 9.04
N PHE A 203 -7.18 24.24 9.80
CA PHE A 203 -6.02 24.97 9.28
C PHE A 203 -5.04 24.01 8.61
N THR A 204 -4.68 22.92 9.29
CA THR A 204 -3.73 21.93 8.79
C THR A 204 -4.21 21.33 7.46
N PHE A 205 -5.48 20.93 7.36
CA PHE A 205 -6.02 20.39 6.11
C PHE A 205 -6.05 21.43 4.98
N LYS A 206 -6.52 22.64 5.25
CA LYS A 206 -6.60 23.70 4.23
C LYS A 206 -5.24 24.09 3.68
N VAL A 207 -4.25 24.27 4.55
CA VAL A 207 -2.89 24.59 4.12
C VAL A 207 -2.25 23.39 3.41
N THR A 208 -2.49 22.16 3.88
CA THR A 208 -1.96 20.94 3.23
C THR A 208 -2.50 20.77 1.81
N GLU A 209 -3.78 21.02 1.56
CA GLU A 209 -4.37 20.97 0.21
C GLU A 209 -3.73 21.98 -0.74
N TRP A 210 -3.45 23.19 -0.28
CA TRP A 210 -2.69 24.19 -1.05
C TRP A 210 -1.26 23.72 -1.33
N ARG A 211 -0.58 23.17 -0.32
CA ARG A 211 0.80 22.64 -0.46
C ARG A 211 0.91 21.48 -1.44
N VAL A 212 -0.13 20.65 -1.58
CA VAL A 212 -0.16 19.58 -2.59
C VAL A 212 -0.01 20.15 -4.00
N LYS A 213 -0.62 21.31 -4.29
CA LYS A 213 -0.50 21.97 -5.61
C LYS A 213 0.93 22.47 -5.86
N LEU A 214 1.55 23.09 -4.87
CA LEU A 214 2.95 23.53 -4.94
C LEU A 214 3.91 22.35 -5.18
N ARG A 215 3.67 21.23 -4.50
CA ARG A 215 4.48 20.03 -4.65
C ARG A 215 4.31 19.37 -6.01
N ARG A 216 3.12 19.43 -6.62
CA ARG A 216 2.89 18.97 -7.99
C ARG A 216 3.73 19.78 -8.98
N GLU A 217 3.65 21.12 -8.91
CA GLU A 217 4.47 21.99 -9.74
C GLU A 217 5.97 21.71 -9.59
N MET A 218 6.46 21.54 -8.35
CA MET A 218 7.86 21.17 -8.10
C MET A 218 8.24 19.84 -8.77
N ASN A 219 7.39 18.81 -8.67
CA ASN A 219 7.63 17.51 -9.31
C ASN A 219 7.60 17.60 -10.85
N ASP A 220 6.73 18.45 -11.41
CA ASP A 220 6.64 18.66 -12.86
C ASP A 220 7.93 19.32 -13.38
N GLN A 221 8.45 20.33 -12.67
CA GLN A 221 9.74 20.96 -13.00
C GLN A 221 10.93 20.00 -12.79
N ASP A 222 10.90 19.15 -11.76
CA ASP A 222 11.91 18.10 -11.55
C ASP A 222 11.93 17.09 -12.71
N THR A 223 10.76 16.66 -13.15
CA THR A 223 10.61 15.75 -14.30
C THR A 223 11.13 16.39 -15.59
N ASP A 224 10.80 17.66 -15.82
CA ASP A 224 11.25 18.44 -16.98
C ASP A 224 12.79 18.65 -17.01
N ALA A 225 13.41 18.85 -15.84
CA ALA A 225 14.87 18.94 -15.71
C ALA A 225 15.54 17.58 -15.93
N ASN A 226 15.02 16.51 -15.31
CA ASN A 226 15.56 15.15 -15.42
C ASN A 226 15.44 14.62 -16.86
N GLN A 227 14.32 14.87 -17.54
CA GLN A 227 14.15 14.50 -18.93
C GLN A 227 15.19 15.16 -19.84
N LYS A 228 15.50 16.44 -19.65
CA LYS A 228 16.57 17.12 -20.42
C LYS A 228 17.95 16.50 -20.16
N ALA A 229 18.25 16.17 -18.90
CA ALA A 229 19.51 15.52 -18.56
C ALA A 229 19.63 14.14 -19.22
N ILE A 230 18.59 13.30 -19.11
CA ILE A 230 18.54 11.97 -19.72
C ILE A 230 18.67 12.08 -21.24
N ASP A 231 17.90 12.96 -21.89
CA ASP A 231 17.94 13.14 -23.34
C ASP A 231 19.35 13.57 -23.81
N SER A 232 20.02 14.47 -23.07
CA SER A 232 21.39 14.88 -23.40
C SER A 232 22.41 13.76 -23.22
N LEU A 233 22.23 12.89 -22.21
CA LEU A 233 23.16 11.79 -21.92
C LEU A 233 22.96 10.60 -22.87
N LEU A 234 21.72 10.26 -23.20
CA LEU A 234 21.41 9.22 -24.20
C LEU A 234 21.88 9.63 -25.59
N ASN A 235 21.79 10.93 -25.92
CA ASN A 235 22.24 11.48 -27.19
C ASN A 235 23.64 12.10 -27.12
N PHE A 236 24.52 11.57 -26.25
CA PHE A 236 25.86 12.11 -26.01
C PHE A 236 26.68 12.30 -27.30
N GLU A 237 26.64 11.33 -28.22
CA GLU A 237 27.34 11.42 -29.51
C GLU A 237 26.83 12.61 -30.34
N THR A 238 25.52 12.82 -30.39
CA THR A 238 24.91 13.95 -31.11
C THR A 238 25.35 15.27 -30.49
N VAL A 239 25.33 15.39 -29.16
CA VAL A 239 25.80 16.59 -28.47
C VAL A 239 27.26 16.89 -28.82
N LYS A 240 28.11 15.86 -28.91
CA LYS A 240 29.53 15.98 -29.29
C LYS A 240 29.72 16.33 -30.75
N TYR A 241 28.99 15.72 -31.68
CA TYR A 241 29.05 16.05 -33.10
C TYR A 241 28.78 17.53 -33.38
N PHE A 242 27.89 18.15 -32.59
CA PHE A 242 27.51 19.55 -32.75
C PHE A 242 28.17 20.51 -31.73
N SER A 243 29.13 20.04 -30.92
CA SER A 243 29.79 20.85 -29.86
C SER A 243 28.78 21.62 -28.99
N ALA A 244 27.67 20.96 -28.64
CA ALA A 244 26.49 21.59 -28.05
C ALA A 244 26.49 21.56 -26.50
N GLU A 245 27.60 21.20 -25.86
CA GLU A 245 27.65 20.96 -24.40
C GLU A 245 27.21 22.19 -23.59
N ARG A 246 27.69 23.38 -23.96
CA ARG A 246 27.29 24.63 -23.28
C ARG A 246 25.82 24.96 -23.51
N ARG A 247 25.27 24.60 -24.66
CA ARG A 247 23.86 24.83 -25.00
C ARG A 247 22.95 23.92 -24.17
N GLU A 248 23.27 22.63 -24.07
CA GLU A 248 22.51 21.69 -23.25
C GLU A 248 22.67 21.99 -21.75
N ALA A 249 23.88 22.38 -21.30
CA ALA A 249 24.09 22.83 -19.92
C ALA A 249 23.22 24.05 -19.57
N ALA A 250 23.16 25.07 -20.42
CA ALA A 250 22.30 26.23 -20.20
C ALA A 250 20.80 25.88 -20.25
N ARG A 251 20.39 24.97 -21.14
CA ARG A 251 19.01 24.49 -21.23
C ARG A 251 18.59 23.72 -19.97
N TYR A 252 19.51 22.93 -19.40
CA TYR A 252 19.31 22.25 -18.13
C TYR A 252 19.26 23.22 -16.95
N ASP A 253 20.19 24.19 -16.89
CA ASP A 253 20.24 25.22 -15.84
C ASP A 253 18.93 26.04 -15.76
N VAL A 254 18.37 26.42 -16.91
CA VAL A 254 17.07 27.10 -16.97
C VAL A 254 15.92 26.25 -16.42
N ALA A 255 15.95 24.92 -16.62
CA ALA A 255 14.98 24.02 -16.01
C ALA A 255 15.21 23.88 -14.49
N MET A 256 16.47 23.79 -14.08
CA MET A 256 16.86 23.74 -12.67
C MET A 256 16.48 25.01 -11.91
N ALA A 257 16.59 26.20 -12.51
CA ALA A 257 16.16 27.46 -11.89
C ALA A 257 14.64 27.50 -11.65
N ARG A 258 13.83 26.90 -12.55
CA ARG A 258 12.38 26.74 -12.33
C ARG A 258 12.09 25.78 -11.19
N TYR A 259 12.79 24.63 -11.18
CA TYR A 259 12.70 23.67 -10.08
C TYR A 259 13.07 24.30 -8.75
N GLU A 260 14.17 25.06 -8.69
CA GLU A 260 14.62 25.77 -7.49
C GLU A 260 13.53 26.69 -6.94
N LYS A 261 12.93 27.53 -7.79
CA LYS A 261 11.83 28.41 -7.39
C LYS A 261 10.64 27.63 -6.83
N ALA A 262 10.24 26.52 -7.46
CA ALA A 262 9.14 25.69 -7.00
C ALA A 262 9.47 24.95 -5.68
N ALA A 263 10.72 24.50 -5.52
CA ALA A 263 11.23 23.87 -4.30
C ALA A 263 11.28 24.84 -3.12
N LEU A 264 11.68 26.10 -3.35
CA LEU A 264 11.65 27.16 -2.35
C LEU A 264 10.22 27.44 -1.88
N MET A 265 9.25 27.54 -2.80
CA MET A 265 7.83 27.71 -2.42
C MET A 265 7.31 26.54 -1.60
N THR A 266 7.71 25.31 -1.93
CA THR A 266 7.39 24.11 -1.14
C THR A 266 7.98 24.19 0.27
N SER A 267 9.20 24.71 0.42
CA SER A 267 9.88 24.89 1.70
C SER A 267 9.24 26.00 2.55
N TYR A 268 8.96 27.17 1.96
CA TYR A 268 8.30 28.29 2.64
C TYR A 268 6.90 27.91 3.12
N SER A 269 6.14 27.18 2.29
CA SER A 269 4.82 26.71 2.68
C SER A 269 4.85 25.71 3.85
N LEU A 270 5.91 24.91 3.98
CA LEU A 270 6.12 24.02 5.13
C LEU A 270 6.42 24.82 6.40
N ALA A 271 7.29 25.83 6.30
CA ALA A 271 7.59 26.72 7.43
C ALA A 271 6.33 27.45 7.91
N PHE A 272 5.52 27.98 7.00
CA PHE A 272 4.23 28.61 7.32
C PHE A 272 3.27 27.63 8.02
N LEU A 273 3.14 26.39 7.51
CA LEU A 273 2.31 25.37 8.14
C LEU A 273 2.79 25.08 9.57
N ASN A 274 4.08 24.81 9.76
CA ASN A 274 4.66 24.48 11.06
C ASN A 274 4.48 25.63 12.06
N PHE A 275 4.73 26.86 11.63
CA PHE A 275 4.54 28.04 12.47
C PHE A 275 3.07 28.24 12.85
N GLY A 276 2.15 28.17 11.88
CA GLY A 276 0.72 28.30 12.15
C GLY A 276 0.19 27.21 13.09
N GLN A 277 0.66 25.96 12.93
CA GLN A 277 0.36 24.85 13.82
C GLN A 277 0.86 25.11 15.25
N ALA A 278 2.13 25.53 15.39
CA ALA A 278 2.71 25.87 16.69
C ALA A 278 1.98 27.04 17.36
N PHE A 279 1.63 28.07 16.59
CA PHE A 279 0.88 29.23 17.07
C PHE A 279 -0.51 28.84 17.60
N LEU A 280 -1.29 28.06 16.83
CA LEU A 280 -2.63 27.63 17.24
C LEU A 280 -2.61 26.74 18.49
N ILE A 281 -1.67 25.80 18.56
CA ILE A 281 -1.49 24.94 19.73
C ILE A 281 -1.09 25.76 20.96
N THR A 282 -0.10 26.65 20.80
CA THR A 282 0.40 27.47 21.90
C THR A 282 -0.67 28.43 22.40
N LEU A 283 -1.46 29.02 21.50
CA LEU A 283 -2.59 29.87 21.88
C LEU A 283 -3.64 29.10 22.69
N GLY A 284 -4.02 27.90 22.24
CA GLY A 284 -4.93 27.04 23.00
C GLY A 284 -4.37 26.65 24.36
N LEU A 285 -3.08 26.29 24.43
CA LEU A 285 -2.39 26.00 25.69
C LEU A 285 -2.45 27.21 26.64
N ILE A 286 -2.09 28.42 26.16
CA ILE A 286 -2.15 29.65 26.95
C ILE A 286 -3.55 29.88 27.51
N LEU A 287 -4.60 29.74 26.70
CA LEU A 287 -5.98 29.94 27.13
C LEU A 287 -6.38 28.97 28.25
N VAL A 288 -6.13 27.67 28.07
CA VAL A 288 -6.48 26.65 29.06
C VAL A 288 -5.63 26.82 30.35
N MET A 289 -4.37 27.23 30.21
CA MET A 289 -3.48 27.50 31.35
C MET A 289 -3.89 28.75 32.13
N ILE A 290 -4.36 29.81 31.45
CA ILE A 290 -4.94 30.99 32.12
C ILE A 290 -6.20 30.58 32.90
N MET A 291 -7.08 29.77 32.31
CA MET A 291 -8.26 29.25 33.01
C MET A 291 -7.86 28.45 34.25
N ALA A 292 -6.90 27.53 34.13
CA ALA A 292 -6.39 26.76 35.26
C ALA A 292 -5.78 27.67 36.35
N ALA A 293 -4.97 28.67 35.98
CA ALA A 293 -4.38 29.61 36.93
C ALA A 293 -5.44 30.42 37.69
N ILE A 294 -6.50 30.89 37.01
CA ILE A 294 -7.64 31.57 37.66
C ILE A 294 -8.36 30.61 38.62
N GLY A 295 -8.58 29.35 38.22
CA GLY A 295 -9.19 28.33 39.09
C GLY A 295 -8.36 28.05 40.34
N VAL A 296 -7.03 28.04 40.23
CA VAL A 296 -6.11 27.92 41.38
C VAL A 296 -6.19 29.14 42.28
N GLN A 297 -6.20 30.36 41.73
CA GLN A 297 -6.33 31.60 42.52
C GLN A 297 -7.68 31.67 43.27
N GLN A 298 -8.73 31.10 42.70
CA GLN A 298 -10.06 31.00 43.31
C GLN A 298 -10.19 29.83 44.30
N GLY A 299 -9.16 28.99 44.45
CA GLY A 299 -9.17 27.81 45.32
C GLY A 299 -10.03 26.64 44.82
N LEU A 300 -10.45 26.66 43.56
CA LEU A 300 -11.23 25.59 42.92
C LEU A 300 -10.36 24.44 42.41
N LEU A 301 -9.08 24.72 42.11
CA LEU A 301 -8.11 23.79 41.55
C LEU A 301 -6.81 23.82 42.36
N THR A 302 -6.04 22.73 42.33
CA THR A 302 -4.72 22.67 42.95
C THR A 302 -3.61 23.14 42.00
N VAL A 303 -2.40 23.40 42.52
CA VAL A 303 -1.23 23.70 41.66
C VAL A 303 -0.91 22.49 40.77
N GLY A 304 -1.12 21.26 41.25
CA GLY A 304 -1.00 20.06 40.45
C GLY A 304 -2.03 19.98 39.32
N ASP A 305 -3.25 20.49 39.49
CA ASP A 305 -4.25 20.57 38.39
C ASP A 305 -3.74 21.40 37.21
N PHE A 306 -3.11 22.55 37.50
CA PHE A 306 -2.47 23.38 36.48
C PHE A 306 -1.40 22.61 35.69
N VAL A 307 -0.58 21.81 36.38
CA VAL A 307 0.43 20.96 35.74
C VAL A 307 -0.20 19.82 34.95
N MET A 308 -1.29 19.22 35.45
CA MET A 308 -2.03 18.16 34.77
C MET A 308 -2.57 18.62 33.41
N VAL A 309 -3.20 19.80 33.40
CA VAL A 309 -3.74 20.43 32.19
C VAL A 309 -2.64 20.63 31.15
N ASN A 310 -1.50 21.19 31.55
CA ASN A 310 -0.35 21.39 30.66
C ASN A 310 0.13 20.05 30.07
N ALA A 311 0.27 19.02 30.90
CA ALA A 311 0.74 17.71 30.49
C ALA A 311 -0.20 17.05 29.47
N TYR A 312 -1.51 17.09 29.69
CA TYR A 312 -2.48 16.58 28.71
C TYR A 312 -2.47 17.36 27.40
N MET A 313 -2.31 18.69 27.44
CA MET A 313 -2.20 19.50 26.23
C MET A 313 -0.97 19.12 25.39
N ILE A 314 0.19 18.92 26.02
CA ILE A 314 1.40 18.45 25.32
C ILE A 314 1.18 17.04 24.73
N GLN A 315 0.54 16.16 25.48
CA GLN A 315 0.27 14.79 25.06
C GLN A 315 -0.66 14.72 23.84
N ILE A 316 -1.73 15.53 23.80
CA ILE A 316 -2.65 15.60 22.67
C ILE A 316 -1.98 16.17 21.41
N THR A 317 -1.07 17.13 21.58
CA THR A 317 -0.51 17.90 20.45
C THR A 317 0.59 17.17 19.70
N MET A 318 1.39 16.35 20.37
CA MET A 318 2.44 15.54 19.74
C MET A 318 1.97 14.71 18.52
N PRO A 319 0.93 13.86 18.63
CA PRO A 319 0.46 13.06 17.50
C PRO A 319 -0.20 13.91 16.39
N LEU A 320 -0.79 15.06 16.75
CA LEU A 320 -1.45 15.94 15.78
C LEU A 320 -0.46 16.60 14.81
N ASN A 321 0.79 16.83 15.21
CA ASN A 321 1.85 17.40 14.35
C ASN A 321 2.10 16.58 13.08
N PHE A 322 1.81 15.28 13.11
CA PHE A 322 2.01 14.38 11.97
C PHE A 322 0.78 14.27 11.06
N LEU A 323 -0.35 14.90 11.40
CA LEU A 323 -1.64 14.69 10.72
C LEU A 323 -1.60 15.00 9.22
N GLY A 324 -0.85 16.03 8.80
CA GLY A 324 -0.70 16.39 7.39
C GLY A 324 0.04 15.31 6.58
N THR A 325 1.13 14.77 7.11
CA THR A 325 1.88 13.66 6.48
C THR A 325 1.03 12.40 6.45
N VAL A 326 0.38 12.08 7.57
CA VAL A 326 -0.52 10.95 7.73
C VAL A 326 -1.62 10.96 6.68
N TYR A 327 -2.28 12.11 6.48
CA TYR A 327 -3.36 12.22 5.52
C TYR A 327 -2.92 11.89 4.09
N ARG A 328 -1.74 12.40 3.70
CA ARG A 328 -1.14 12.11 2.40
C ARG A 328 -0.81 10.62 2.25
N GLU A 329 -0.20 10.02 3.27
CA GLU A 329 0.16 8.60 3.26
C GLU A 329 -1.08 7.70 3.18
N ILE A 330 -2.14 8.02 3.94
CA ILE A 330 -3.43 7.33 3.87
C ILE A 330 -4.00 7.42 2.45
N ARG A 331 -4.05 8.61 1.85
CA ARG A 331 -4.54 8.78 0.48
C ARG A 331 -3.72 7.98 -0.53
N GLN A 332 -2.40 8.03 -0.42
CA GLN A 332 -1.50 7.30 -1.33
C GLN A 332 -1.71 5.78 -1.21
N ALA A 333 -1.73 5.27 0.02
CA ALA A 333 -1.95 3.85 0.27
C ALA A 333 -3.33 3.40 -0.22
N LEU A 334 -4.38 4.22 -0.08
CA LEU A 334 -5.70 3.94 -0.66
C LEU A 334 -5.68 3.81 -2.19
N VAL A 335 -4.89 4.64 -2.88
CA VAL A 335 -4.71 4.56 -4.33
C VAL A 335 -3.92 3.31 -4.71
N ASP A 336 -2.76 3.08 -4.11
CA ASP A 336 -1.89 1.95 -4.45
C ASP A 336 -2.57 0.60 -4.21
N MET A 337 -3.32 0.47 -3.10
CA MET A 337 -4.15 -0.72 -2.86
C MET A 337 -5.31 -0.82 -3.85
N GLY A 338 -5.92 0.30 -4.23
CA GLY A 338 -6.98 0.33 -5.24
C GLY A 338 -6.51 -0.29 -6.55
N GLU A 339 -5.35 0.15 -7.06
CA GLU A 339 -4.73 -0.41 -8.27
C GLU A 339 -4.48 -1.92 -8.15
N MET A 340 -4.01 -2.38 -6.99
CA MET A 340 -3.76 -3.80 -6.73
C MET A 340 -5.07 -4.61 -6.66
N PHE A 341 -6.11 -4.09 -6.01
CA PHE A 341 -7.40 -4.77 -5.95
C PHE A 341 -8.15 -4.75 -7.28
N ASP A 342 -8.02 -3.68 -8.07
CA ASP A 342 -8.54 -3.61 -9.43
C ASP A 342 -7.86 -4.65 -10.32
N LEU A 343 -6.58 -4.94 -10.07
CA LEU A 343 -5.83 -6.02 -10.72
C LEU A 343 -6.34 -7.40 -10.27
N LEU A 344 -6.57 -7.62 -8.97
CA LEU A 344 -7.16 -8.87 -8.42
C LEU A 344 -8.61 -9.11 -8.87
N GLU A 345 -9.33 -8.06 -9.23
CA GLU A 345 -10.70 -8.14 -9.78
C GLU A 345 -10.73 -8.41 -11.29
N GLN A 346 -9.58 -8.36 -11.99
CA GLN A 346 -9.56 -8.65 -13.42
C GLN A 346 -9.93 -10.12 -13.65
N PRO A 347 -10.97 -10.42 -14.45
CA PRO A 347 -11.31 -11.79 -14.77
C PRO A 347 -10.21 -12.40 -15.67
N ALA A 348 -9.88 -13.66 -15.42
CA ALA A 348 -9.10 -14.44 -16.37
C ALA A 348 -9.94 -14.66 -17.65
N GLU A 349 -9.35 -14.38 -18.82
CA GLU A 349 -10.05 -14.51 -20.11
C GLU A 349 -10.25 -15.97 -20.51
N VAL A 350 -9.30 -16.83 -20.15
CA VAL A 350 -9.34 -18.28 -20.41
C VAL A 350 -9.40 -18.99 -19.07
N VAL A 351 -10.51 -19.67 -18.81
CA VAL A 351 -10.75 -20.44 -17.58
C VAL A 351 -11.17 -21.85 -17.98
N ASP A 352 -10.72 -22.84 -17.22
CA ASP A 352 -11.17 -24.22 -17.40
C ASP A 352 -12.64 -24.32 -17.03
N ARG A 353 -13.42 -25.05 -17.85
CA ARG A 353 -14.80 -25.36 -17.52
C ARG A 353 -14.84 -26.21 -16.25
N GLU A 354 -15.89 -26.07 -15.43
CA GLU A 354 -16.04 -26.89 -14.22
C GLU A 354 -16.02 -28.40 -14.50
N SER A 355 -16.46 -28.79 -15.71
CA SER A 355 -16.46 -30.17 -16.19
C SER A 355 -15.19 -30.60 -16.93
N ALA A 356 -14.16 -29.75 -17.01
CA ALA A 356 -12.96 -30.01 -17.80
C ALA A 356 -12.20 -31.23 -17.27
N GLN A 357 -11.81 -32.13 -18.18
CA GLN A 357 -11.07 -33.35 -17.86
C GLN A 357 -9.57 -33.18 -18.18
N PRO A 358 -8.67 -33.92 -17.54
CA PRO A 358 -7.28 -33.97 -18.00
C PRO A 358 -7.20 -34.47 -19.45
N LEU A 359 -6.38 -33.80 -20.27
CA LEU A 359 -6.12 -34.18 -21.66
C LEU A 359 -5.49 -35.58 -21.70
N ALA A 360 -6.16 -36.50 -22.37
CA ALA A 360 -5.64 -37.86 -22.57
C ALA A 360 -5.00 -37.97 -23.95
N VAL A 361 -3.67 -37.80 -24.03
CA VAL A 361 -2.92 -37.96 -25.28
C VAL A 361 -2.64 -39.44 -25.52
N LYS A 362 -3.09 -39.97 -26.65
CA LYS A 362 -2.85 -41.35 -27.12
C LYS A 362 -1.94 -41.36 -28.33
N GLY A 363 -2.31 -40.58 -29.35
CA GLY A 363 -1.58 -40.48 -30.62
C GLY A 363 -1.01 -39.10 -30.87
N GLY A 364 -1.60 -38.04 -30.30
CA GLY A 364 -1.18 -36.66 -30.50
C GLY A 364 -1.64 -36.08 -31.84
N ARG A 365 -2.75 -36.55 -32.41
CA ARG A 365 -3.32 -35.99 -33.64
C ARG A 365 -3.87 -34.59 -33.34
N VAL A 366 -3.37 -33.57 -34.03
CA VAL A 366 -3.85 -32.18 -33.89
C VAL A 366 -4.80 -31.84 -35.03
N THR A 367 -6.00 -31.35 -34.73
CA THR A 367 -6.99 -30.97 -35.74
C THR A 367 -7.52 -29.56 -35.50
N MET A 368 -7.55 -28.76 -36.56
CA MET A 368 -8.23 -27.46 -36.64
C MET A 368 -9.45 -27.63 -37.54
N GLU A 369 -10.63 -27.32 -37.01
CA GLU A 369 -11.93 -27.44 -37.70
C GLU A 369 -12.53 -26.04 -37.85
N ASP A 370 -12.44 -25.47 -39.05
CA ASP A 370 -12.99 -24.15 -39.40
C ASP A 370 -12.62 -23.04 -38.39
N VAL A 371 -11.35 -23.00 -37.98
CA VAL A 371 -10.90 -22.12 -36.90
C VAL A 371 -10.95 -20.66 -37.35
N THR A 372 -11.73 -19.86 -36.62
CA THR A 372 -11.75 -18.41 -36.73
C THR A 372 -11.21 -17.79 -35.44
N PHE A 373 -10.44 -16.71 -35.57
CA PHE A 373 -9.86 -16.01 -34.42
C PHE A 373 -9.46 -14.57 -34.72
N ALA A 374 -9.62 -13.70 -33.72
CA ALA A 374 -9.16 -12.32 -33.73
C ALA A 374 -8.70 -11.89 -32.32
N TYR A 375 -7.58 -11.16 -32.21
CA TYR A 375 -7.20 -10.52 -30.92
C TYR A 375 -8.08 -9.31 -30.61
N ASP A 376 -8.57 -8.65 -31.65
CA ASP A 376 -9.54 -7.56 -31.62
C ASP A 376 -10.61 -7.90 -32.66
N ALA A 377 -11.89 -7.85 -32.28
CA ALA A 377 -13.00 -8.23 -33.15
C ALA A 377 -13.01 -7.45 -34.49
N ALA A 378 -12.48 -6.23 -34.53
CA ALA A 378 -12.37 -5.42 -35.73
C ALA A 378 -11.28 -5.92 -36.72
N ARG A 379 -10.39 -6.82 -36.29
CA ARG A 379 -9.27 -7.33 -37.10
C ARG A 379 -9.16 -8.85 -37.04
N PRO A 380 -9.97 -9.59 -37.83
CA PRO A 380 -9.88 -11.04 -37.93
C PRO A 380 -8.52 -11.50 -38.48
N ILE A 381 -7.91 -12.49 -37.82
CA ILE A 381 -6.60 -13.06 -38.20
C ILE A 381 -6.77 -14.42 -38.88
N LEU A 382 -7.41 -15.37 -38.19
CA LEU A 382 -7.74 -16.67 -38.77
C LEU A 382 -9.18 -16.62 -39.28
N LYS A 383 -9.40 -17.04 -40.53
CA LYS A 383 -10.65 -16.86 -41.27
C LYS A 383 -11.17 -18.21 -41.80
N GLY A 384 -11.37 -19.18 -40.91
CA GLY A 384 -11.88 -20.52 -41.25
C GLY A 384 -10.76 -21.50 -41.64
N VAL A 385 -9.71 -21.56 -40.82
CA VAL A 385 -8.55 -22.41 -41.10
C VAL A 385 -8.85 -23.85 -40.67
N SER A 386 -8.73 -24.79 -41.61
CA SER A 386 -8.85 -26.22 -41.34
C SER A 386 -7.55 -26.95 -41.70
N LEU A 387 -7.06 -27.78 -40.78
CA LEU A 387 -5.78 -28.49 -40.89
C LEU A 387 -5.82 -29.72 -39.99
N ALA A 388 -5.20 -30.82 -40.43
CA ALA A 388 -4.96 -31.99 -39.59
C ALA A 388 -3.48 -32.38 -39.64
N VAL A 389 -2.91 -32.73 -38.48
CA VAL A 389 -1.54 -33.24 -38.33
C VAL A 389 -1.63 -34.63 -37.72
N GLU A 390 -1.14 -35.63 -38.46
CA GLU A 390 -1.17 -37.01 -38.01
C GLU A 390 -0.04 -37.28 -36.98
N PRO A 391 -0.21 -38.27 -36.09
CA PRO A 391 0.83 -38.70 -35.15
C PRO A 391 2.19 -38.92 -35.81
N GLY A 392 3.26 -38.33 -35.25
CA GLY A 392 4.63 -38.46 -35.75
C GLY A 392 4.93 -37.67 -37.03
N GLN A 393 3.96 -36.94 -37.58
CA GLN A 393 4.16 -36.13 -38.78
C GLN A 393 4.86 -34.80 -38.43
N THR A 394 5.90 -34.46 -39.18
CA THR A 394 6.51 -33.12 -39.15
C THR A 394 5.77 -32.20 -40.12
N LEU A 395 5.18 -31.13 -39.60
CA LEU A 395 4.50 -30.09 -40.39
C LEU A 395 5.24 -28.75 -40.26
N ALA A 396 5.42 -28.06 -41.39
CA ALA A 396 5.86 -26.67 -41.43
C ALA A 396 4.71 -25.74 -41.83
N ILE A 397 4.49 -24.67 -41.06
CA ILE A 397 3.51 -23.61 -41.39
C ILE A 397 4.27 -22.37 -41.86
N VAL A 398 4.17 -22.06 -43.16
CA VAL A 398 4.88 -20.94 -43.80
C VAL A 398 3.91 -19.92 -44.39
N GLY A 399 4.37 -18.68 -44.57
CA GLY A 399 3.57 -17.61 -45.14
C GLY A 399 4.13 -16.21 -44.84
N PRO A 400 3.62 -15.16 -45.51
CA PRO A 400 4.08 -13.79 -45.33
C PRO A 400 3.86 -13.26 -43.90
N SER A 401 4.53 -12.17 -43.53
CA SER A 401 4.29 -11.53 -42.23
C SER A 401 2.81 -11.18 -42.04
N GLY A 402 2.27 -11.39 -40.85
CA GLY A 402 0.85 -11.18 -40.56
C GLY A 402 -0.10 -12.30 -41.00
N SER A 403 0.37 -13.38 -41.62
CA SER A 403 -0.49 -14.50 -42.07
C SER A 403 -1.10 -15.36 -40.94
N GLY A 404 -0.89 -15.02 -39.66
CA GLY A 404 -1.47 -15.72 -38.51
C GLY A 404 -0.69 -16.91 -37.96
N LYS A 405 0.52 -17.21 -38.47
CA LYS A 405 1.35 -18.37 -38.05
C LYS A 405 1.58 -18.44 -36.54
N SER A 406 2.07 -17.35 -35.95
CA SER A 406 2.33 -17.27 -34.52
C SER A 406 1.06 -17.39 -33.67
N THR A 407 -0.10 -17.05 -34.25
CA THR A 407 -1.40 -17.21 -33.58
C THR A 407 -1.80 -18.66 -33.45
N ILE A 408 -1.46 -19.53 -34.43
CA ILE A 408 -1.75 -20.96 -34.35
C ILE A 408 -1.05 -21.59 -33.13
N GLY A 409 0.23 -21.30 -32.93
CA GLY A 409 0.96 -21.78 -31.76
C GLY A 409 0.35 -21.29 -30.43
N ARG A 410 -0.09 -20.02 -30.38
CA ARG A 410 -0.73 -19.45 -29.19
C ARG A 410 -2.10 -20.05 -28.90
N LEU A 411 -2.87 -20.41 -29.93
CA LEU A 411 -4.15 -21.12 -29.78
C LEU A 411 -3.94 -22.57 -29.36
N LEU A 412 -2.89 -23.23 -29.86
CA LEU A 412 -2.57 -24.61 -29.48
C LEU A 412 -2.18 -24.72 -27.99
N PHE A 413 -1.47 -23.73 -27.46
CA PHE A 413 -1.23 -23.57 -26.02
C PHE A 413 -2.43 -23.01 -25.24
N ARG A 414 -3.56 -22.75 -25.93
CA ARG A 414 -4.77 -22.13 -25.36
C ARG A 414 -4.51 -20.85 -24.57
N PHE A 415 -3.55 -20.03 -25.01
CA PHE A 415 -3.39 -18.67 -24.48
C PHE A 415 -4.56 -17.75 -24.85
N TYR A 416 -5.32 -18.16 -25.87
CA TYR A 416 -6.59 -17.58 -26.29
C TYR A 416 -7.52 -18.73 -26.69
N ASP A 417 -8.83 -18.57 -26.47
CA ASP A 417 -9.82 -19.46 -27.05
C ASP A 417 -10.15 -19.03 -28.50
N VAL A 418 -10.51 -20.00 -29.34
CA VAL A 418 -10.99 -19.73 -30.71
C VAL A 418 -12.34 -19.00 -30.67
N THR A 419 -12.55 -18.04 -31.58
CA THR A 419 -13.83 -17.31 -31.67
C THR A 419 -14.91 -18.11 -32.41
N GLY A 420 -14.50 -19.10 -33.20
CA GLY A 420 -15.37 -20.04 -33.89
C GLY A 420 -14.57 -21.24 -34.40
N GLY A 421 -15.27 -22.32 -34.72
CA GLY A 421 -14.65 -23.62 -34.99
C GLY A 421 -14.18 -24.33 -33.73
N ALA A 422 -13.23 -25.27 -33.90
CA ALA A 422 -12.63 -26.03 -32.82
C ALA A 422 -11.16 -26.33 -33.09
N MET A 423 -10.36 -26.35 -32.02
CA MET A 423 -9.00 -26.90 -32.03
C MET A 423 -9.00 -28.12 -31.12
N ARG A 424 -8.50 -29.25 -31.63
CA ARG A 424 -8.59 -30.56 -30.97
C ARG A 424 -7.25 -31.28 -30.93
N ILE A 425 -7.00 -32.02 -29.84
CA ILE A 425 -5.94 -33.01 -29.74
C ILE A 425 -6.59 -34.38 -29.46
N ASP A 426 -6.31 -35.36 -30.32
CA ASP A 426 -6.95 -36.70 -30.28
C ASP A 426 -8.48 -36.63 -30.18
N GLY A 427 -9.09 -35.67 -30.88
CA GLY A 427 -10.53 -35.43 -30.89
C GLY A 427 -11.09 -34.65 -29.70
N GLN A 428 -10.29 -34.38 -28.67
CA GLN A 428 -10.69 -33.60 -27.49
C GLN A 428 -10.55 -32.10 -27.80
N ASP A 429 -11.63 -31.32 -27.67
CA ASP A 429 -11.58 -29.86 -27.83
C ASP A 429 -10.77 -29.25 -26.68
N LEU A 430 -9.86 -28.34 -27.00
CA LEU A 430 -8.98 -27.71 -26.01
C LEU A 430 -9.75 -26.94 -24.92
N ARG A 431 -11.00 -26.51 -25.20
CA ARG A 431 -11.87 -25.82 -24.25
C ARG A 431 -12.47 -26.74 -23.19
N ASP A 432 -12.45 -28.05 -23.43
CA ASP A 432 -13.05 -29.08 -22.57
C ASP A 432 -12.01 -29.84 -21.73
N VAL A 433 -10.73 -29.47 -21.85
CA VAL A 433 -9.64 -30.07 -21.07
C VAL A 433 -9.00 -29.08 -20.11
N THR A 434 -8.32 -29.58 -19.08
CA THR A 434 -7.61 -28.72 -18.13
C THR A 434 -6.36 -28.12 -18.77
N GLN A 435 -6.11 -26.83 -18.56
CA GLN A 435 -4.95 -26.13 -19.12
C GLN A 435 -3.61 -26.76 -18.70
N VAL A 436 -3.52 -27.20 -17.44
CA VAL A 436 -2.30 -27.84 -16.92
C VAL A 436 -1.93 -29.07 -17.73
N SER A 437 -2.89 -29.99 -17.94
CA SER A 437 -2.64 -31.22 -18.70
C SER A 437 -2.31 -30.95 -20.18
N LEU A 438 -2.88 -29.89 -20.76
CA LEU A 438 -2.56 -29.44 -22.11
C LEU A 438 -1.10 -28.94 -22.19
N HIS A 439 -0.68 -28.09 -21.26
CA HIS A 439 0.67 -27.52 -21.24
C HIS A 439 1.74 -28.58 -20.95
N GLU A 440 1.46 -29.53 -20.07
CA GLU A 440 2.35 -30.68 -19.80
C GLU A 440 2.54 -31.58 -21.03
N SER A 441 1.60 -31.55 -21.98
CA SER A 441 1.62 -32.39 -23.18
C SER A 441 2.31 -31.76 -24.40
N ILE A 442 2.73 -30.48 -24.32
CA ILE A 442 3.27 -29.74 -25.46
C ILE A 442 4.65 -29.14 -25.12
N GLY A 443 5.68 -29.55 -25.87
CA GLY A 443 6.98 -28.89 -25.87
C GLY A 443 7.02 -27.69 -26.83
N VAL A 444 7.72 -26.62 -26.46
CA VAL A 444 7.89 -25.44 -27.32
C VAL A 444 9.32 -24.92 -27.27
N VAL A 445 9.85 -24.55 -28.43
CA VAL A 445 11.09 -23.79 -28.58
C VAL A 445 10.71 -22.43 -29.17
N PRO A 446 10.70 -21.34 -28.38
CA PRO A 446 10.33 -20.03 -28.88
C PRO A 446 11.41 -19.44 -29.79
N GLN A 447 11.06 -18.42 -30.57
CA GLN A 447 12.03 -17.69 -31.39
C GLN A 447 13.06 -16.95 -30.53
N ASP A 448 12.59 -16.29 -29.46
CA ASP A 448 13.41 -15.61 -28.49
C ASP A 448 13.37 -16.40 -27.17
N THR A 449 14.46 -17.09 -26.85
CA THR A 449 14.60 -17.80 -25.57
C THR A 449 14.98 -16.81 -24.49
N VAL A 450 14.20 -16.78 -23.41
CA VAL A 450 14.47 -15.92 -22.25
C VAL A 450 15.08 -16.78 -21.14
N LEU A 451 16.12 -16.26 -20.50
CA LEU A 451 16.70 -16.86 -19.31
C LEU A 451 16.14 -16.19 -18.06
N PHE A 452 15.75 -17.00 -17.08
CA PHE A 452 15.57 -16.52 -15.72
C PHE A 452 16.93 -16.06 -15.17
N ASN A 453 16.90 -15.01 -14.35
CA ASN A 453 18.08 -14.52 -13.62
C ASN A 453 18.42 -15.49 -12.47
N ASP A 454 18.93 -16.66 -12.85
CA ASP A 454 19.31 -17.77 -11.99
C ASP A 454 20.44 -18.57 -12.70
N THR A 455 20.84 -19.70 -12.14
CA THR A 455 21.84 -20.59 -12.71
C THR A 455 21.40 -21.18 -14.06
N VAL A 456 22.39 -21.59 -14.88
CA VAL A 456 22.11 -22.33 -16.12
C VAL A 456 21.39 -23.65 -15.82
N ALA A 457 21.80 -24.35 -14.76
CA ALA A 457 21.14 -25.59 -14.33
C ALA A 457 19.67 -25.37 -13.97
N TYR A 458 19.32 -24.28 -13.28
CA TYR A 458 17.93 -23.91 -13.02
C TYR A 458 17.15 -23.70 -14.31
N ASN A 459 17.71 -22.96 -15.28
CA ASN A 459 17.06 -22.69 -16.56
C ASN A 459 16.81 -23.97 -17.38
N ILE A 460 17.76 -24.90 -17.40
CA ILE A 460 17.61 -26.20 -18.10
C ILE A 460 16.59 -27.08 -17.35
N GLY A 461 16.71 -27.19 -16.02
CA GLY A 461 15.79 -27.96 -15.18
C GLY A 461 14.37 -27.41 -15.11
N TYR A 462 14.15 -26.17 -15.55
CA TYR A 462 12.82 -25.52 -15.57
C TYR A 462 11.81 -26.27 -16.43
N GLY A 463 12.26 -26.99 -17.47
CA GLY A 463 11.38 -27.73 -18.39
C GLY A 463 10.57 -28.85 -17.71
N ARG A 464 11.04 -29.37 -16.57
CA ARG A 464 10.30 -30.37 -15.79
C ARG A 464 10.59 -30.21 -14.30
N THR A 465 9.54 -29.97 -13.53
CA THR A 465 9.67 -29.81 -12.07
C THR A 465 10.27 -31.06 -11.43
N GLY A 466 11.27 -30.87 -10.57
CA GLY A 466 11.93 -31.96 -9.85
C GLY A 466 12.96 -32.74 -10.67
N SER A 467 13.44 -32.18 -11.78
CA SER A 467 14.52 -32.81 -12.57
C SER A 467 15.79 -33.01 -11.74
N THR A 468 16.41 -34.18 -11.87
CA THR A 468 17.68 -34.48 -11.22
C THR A 468 18.84 -33.82 -11.99
N GLN A 469 19.99 -33.69 -11.33
CA GLN A 469 21.19 -33.17 -11.97
C GLN A 469 21.61 -34.00 -13.20
N GLU A 470 21.44 -35.33 -13.15
CA GLU A 470 21.77 -36.23 -14.25
C GLU A 470 20.83 -36.03 -15.46
N GLU A 471 19.54 -35.81 -15.22
CA GLU A 471 18.58 -35.51 -16.28
C GLU A 471 18.87 -34.15 -16.94
N ILE A 472 19.26 -33.15 -16.14
CA ILE A 472 19.68 -31.82 -16.62
C ILE A 472 20.92 -31.95 -17.53
N GLU A 473 21.93 -32.71 -17.10
CA GLU A 473 23.15 -32.93 -17.89
C GLU A 473 22.88 -33.73 -19.17
N THR A 474 21.96 -34.69 -19.12
CA THR A 474 21.56 -35.48 -20.29
C THR A 474 20.85 -34.59 -21.31
N ALA A 475 19.92 -33.74 -20.86
CA ALA A 475 19.25 -32.77 -21.72
C ALA A 475 20.24 -31.78 -22.36
N ALA A 476 21.23 -31.31 -21.59
CA ALA A 476 22.27 -30.40 -22.08
C ALA A 476 23.21 -31.02 -23.12
N LYS A 477 23.34 -32.35 -23.16
CA LYS A 477 24.16 -33.10 -24.14
C LYS A 477 23.39 -33.54 -25.38
N ALA A 478 22.05 -33.46 -25.33
CA ALA A 478 21.18 -33.95 -26.40
C ALA A 478 21.02 -32.93 -27.56
N GLU A 479 21.56 -31.73 -27.40
CA GLU A 479 21.84 -30.76 -28.48
C GLU A 479 23.27 -30.93 -29.01
#